data_AF-A0A1R0GU25-F1
#
_entry.id   AF-A0A1R0GU25-F1
#
_cell.length_a   1.000
_cell.length_b   1.000
_cell.length_c   1.000
_cell.angle_alpha   90.00
_cell.angle_beta   90.00
_cell.angle_gamma   90.00
#
_symmetry.space_group_name_H-M   'P 1'
#
loop_
_entity.id
_entity.type
_entity.pdbx_description
1 polymer ?
#
loop_
_entity_poly.entity_id
_entity_poly.type
_entity_poly.pdbx_seq_one_letter_code
_entity_poly.pdbx_strand_id
1 'polypeptide(L)'
;MAAAQAQKRNSRYISSEDLIFLIRHDRQKVTRLTEFLSWKDVRKNVKDREGEAADDIIEEADDKPEKARKAKVKLFWELATAFGDNIALDIDEEFDDDSPSYAQTESLKRLKAADEITRLMTRDEYVHYSECRQASFTYRKGKRFRDWVNMQLYIDMKANDDIIDILGFLTFEMVSKLTETALKIKNALEASDSSRFSLTDHVSDPPYQHIASGLSDSGSLGNTNLHLSTNSTVCSLFAGPKINKSPIRVEHIQEAYRQFQHTPQHIRNFRGGLKRTRVSLI
;
A
#
# COMPACT_ATOMS: atom_id res chain seq x y z
N MET A 1 7.66 -17.51 -8.20
CA MET A 1 6.42 -18.32 -8.07
C MET A 1 5.61 -18.33 -9.36
N ALA A 2 5.40 -17.20 -10.03
CA ALA A 2 4.73 -17.15 -11.34
C ALA A 2 5.46 -17.95 -12.44
N ALA A 3 6.79 -17.86 -12.52
CA ALA A 3 7.58 -18.67 -13.45
C ALA A 3 7.34 -20.18 -13.29
N ALA A 4 7.20 -20.65 -12.05
CA ALA A 4 6.89 -22.05 -11.76
C ALA A 4 5.45 -22.45 -12.19
N GLN A 5 4.51 -21.50 -12.25
CA GLN A 5 3.17 -21.76 -12.80
C GLN A 5 3.23 -21.84 -14.33
N ALA A 6 3.96 -20.93 -14.98
CA ALA A 6 4.17 -20.97 -16.43
C ALA A 6 4.82 -22.30 -16.87
N GLN A 7 5.85 -22.75 -16.13
CA GLN A 7 6.50 -24.05 -16.37
C GLN A 7 5.54 -25.24 -16.22
N LYS A 8 4.58 -25.20 -15.28
CA LYS A 8 3.56 -26.24 -15.13
C LYS A 8 2.58 -26.29 -16.31
N ARG A 9 2.33 -25.15 -16.97
CA ARG A 9 1.58 -25.08 -18.24
C ARG A 9 2.45 -25.48 -19.45
N ASN A 10 3.71 -25.88 -19.23
CA ASN A 10 4.68 -26.13 -20.29
C ASN A 10 4.94 -24.88 -21.17
N SER A 11 4.83 -23.69 -20.57
CA SER A 11 5.12 -22.41 -21.22
C SER A 11 6.44 -21.85 -20.74
N ARG A 12 7.24 -21.32 -21.68
CA ARG A 12 8.45 -20.54 -21.38
C ARG A 12 8.14 -19.07 -21.08
N TYR A 13 6.92 -18.62 -21.38
CA TYR A 13 6.46 -17.26 -21.19
C TYR A 13 5.52 -17.17 -19.98
N ILE A 14 5.73 -16.15 -19.15
CA ILE A 14 4.80 -15.78 -18.08
C ILE A 14 3.65 -14.97 -18.69
N SER A 15 2.43 -15.43 -18.46
CA SER A 15 1.20 -14.70 -18.78
C SER A 15 0.80 -13.78 -17.63
N SER A 16 0.05 -12.72 -17.91
CA SER A 16 -0.58 -11.86 -16.89
C SER A 16 -1.39 -12.70 -15.89
N GLU A 17 -2.10 -13.71 -16.38
CA GLU A 17 -2.87 -14.63 -15.56
C GLU A 17 -2.04 -15.40 -14.53
N ASP A 18 -0.77 -15.72 -14.83
CA ASP A 18 0.11 -16.44 -13.90
C ASP A 18 0.41 -15.61 -12.63
N LEU A 19 0.44 -14.28 -12.77
CA LEU A 19 0.61 -13.35 -11.64
C LEU A 19 -0.71 -13.17 -10.89
N ILE A 20 -1.81 -12.95 -11.61
CA ILE A 20 -3.14 -12.79 -11.01
C ILE A 20 -3.50 -14.06 -10.21
N PHE A 21 -3.12 -15.24 -10.68
CA PHE A 21 -3.35 -16.50 -9.99
C PHE A 21 -2.68 -16.59 -8.60
N LEU A 22 -1.57 -15.88 -8.38
CA LEU A 22 -0.90 -15.85 -7.08
C LEU A 22 -1.73 -15.13 -6.02
N ILE A 23 -2.55 -14.16 -6.43
CA ILE A 23 -3.43 -13.38 -5.54
C ILE A 23 -4.89 -13.83 -5.60
N ARG A 24 -5.21 -14.97 -6.25
CA ARG A 24 -6.59 -15.44 -6.50
C ARG A 24 -7.52 -15.50 -5.28
N HIS A 25 -6.96 -15.63 -4.09
CA HIS A 25 -7.73 -15.69 -2.83
C HIS A 25 -8.24 -14.32 -2.38
N ASP A 26 -7.58 -13.24 -2.79
CA ASP A 26 -8.00 -11.87 -2.54
C ASP A 26 -8.85 -11.38 -3.72
N ARG A 27 -10.14 -11.73 -3.70
CA ARG A 27 -11.11 -11.36 -4.75
C ARG A 27 -11.14 -9.85 -5.00
N GLN A 28 -11.04 -9.06 -3.93
CA GLN A 28 -11.08 -7.60 -3.97
C GLN A 28 -9.86 -7.03 -4.71
N LYS A 29 -8.66 -7.53 -4.43
CA LYS A 29 -7.44 -7.17 -5.16
C LYS A 29 -7.49 -7.62 -6.61
N VAL A 30 -8.00 -8.83 -6.90
CA VAL A 30 -8.17 -9.32 -8.27
C VAL A 30 -9.13 -8.42 -9.06
N THR A 31 -10.30 -8.06 -8.50
CA THR A 31 -11.26 -7.17 -9.17
C THR A 31 -10.64 -5.82 -9.52
N ARG A 32 -9.89 -5.21 -8.60
CA ARG A 32 -9.19 -3.94 -8.86
C ARG A 32 -8.12 -4.07 -9.92
N LEU A 33 -7.35 -5.14 -9.91
CA LEU A 33 -6.32 -5.37 -10.91
C LEU A 33 -6.91 -5.59 -12.31
N THR A 34 -7.99 -6.39 -12.40
CA THR A 34 -8.71 -6.62 -13.66
C THR A 34 -9.29 -5.32 -14.22
N GLU A 35 -9.88 -4.47 -13.37
CA GLU A 35 -10.38 -3.17 -13.80
C GLU A 35 -9.25 -2.21 -14.20
N PHE A 36 -8.13 -2.20 -13.47
CA PHE A 36 -6.95 -1.42 -13.83
C PHE A 36 -6.41 -1.79 -15.21
N LEU A 37 -6.34 -3.10 -15.53
CA LEU A 37 -5.91 -3.58 -16.84
C LEU A 37 -6.92 -3.25 -17.96
N SER A 38 -8.22 -3.37 -17.71
CA SER A 38 -9.23 -3.02 -18.71
C SER A 38 -9.19 -1.52 -19.06
N TRP A 39 -8.97 -0.64 -18.07
CA TRP A 39 -8.78 0.78 -18.30
C TRP A 39 -7.44 1.12 -18.99
N LYS A 40 -6.39 0.32 -18.78
CA LYS A 40 -5.14 0.43 -19.54
C LYS A 40 -5.40 0.12 -21.02
N ASP A 41 -6.12 -0.97 -21.31
CA ASP A 41 -6.44 -1.37 -22.68
C ASP A 41 -7.29 -0.32 -23.40
N VAL A 42 -8.29 0.25 -22.71
CA VAL A 42 -9.10 1.35 -23.27
C VAL A 42 -8.22 2.54 -23.63
N ARG A 43 -7.36 3.01 -22.71
CA ARG A 43 -6.46 4.16 -22.96
C ARG A 43 -5.48 3.91 -24.10
N LYS A 44 -4.94 2.69 -24.18
CA LYS A 44 -4.04 2.29 -25.27
C LYS A 44 -4.77 2.31 -26.62
N ASN A 45 -5.98 1.75 -26.69
CA ASN A 45 -6.78 1.71 -27.90
C ASN A 45 -7.23 3.10 -28.39
N VAL A 46 -7.48 4.04 -27.47
CA VAL A 46 -7.76 5.44 -27.82
C VAL A 46 -6.49 6.12 -28.37
N LYS A 47 -5.35 5.94 -27.70
CA LYS A 47 -4.06 6.50 -28.14
C LYS A 47 -3.63 5.99 -29.52
N ASP A 48 -3.86 4.71 -29.81
CA ASP A 48 -3.58 4.11 -31.11
C ASP A 48 -4.50 4.67 -32.23
N ARG A 49 -5.66 5.26 -31.88
CA ARG A 49 -6.59 5.91 -32.83
C ARG A 49 -6.27 7.38 -33.07
N GLU A 50 -5.75 8.10 -32.07
CA GLU A 50 -5.58 9.56 -32.12
C GLU A 50 -4.14 10.04 -32.33
N GLY A 51 -3.14 9.15 -32.34
CA GLY A 51 -1.74 9.52 -32.55
C GLY A 51 -1.07 10.15 -31.32
N GLU A 52 0.27 10.26 -31.36
CA GLU A 52 1.17 10.47 -30.19
C GLU A 52 0.96 11.73 -29.32
N ALA A 53 0.01 12.62 -29.62
CA ALA A 53 -0.11 13.94 -28.97
C ALA A 53 -1.08 13.99 -27.75
N ALA A 54 -1.54 12.86 -27.23
CA ALA A 54 -2.54 12.81 -26.16
C ALA A 54 -1.98 12.68 -24.73
N ASP A 55 -0.72 13.04 -24.47
CA ASP A 55 -0.07 12.78 -23.15
C ASP A 55 -0.43 13.81 -22.07
N ASP A 56 -1.10 14.94 -22.40
CA ASP A 56 -1.38 16.05 -21.46
C ASP A 56 -2.86 16.53 -21.41
N ILE A 57 -3.80 15.90 -22.13
CA ILE A 57 -5.20 16.41 -22.24
C ILE A 57 -6.26 15.57 -21.50
N ILE A 58 -5.93 14.37 -21.02
CA ILE A 58 -6.95 13.42 -20.52
C ILE A 58 -7.05 13.41 -18.98
N GLU A 59 -7.10 14.58 -18.34
CA GLU A 59 -7.68 14.69 -16.99
C GLU A 59 -8.86 15.68 -16.91
N GLU A 60 -9.16 16.42 -18.00
CA GLU A 60 -10.28 17.39 -18.06
C GLU A 60 -11.37 17.05 -19.10
N ALA A 61 -11.49 15.79 -19.52
CA ALA A 61 -12.60 15.36 -20.37
C ALA A 61 -13.63 14.56 -19.57
N ASP A 62 -14.64 15.28 -19.02
CA ASP A 62 -15.94 14.74 -18.61
C ASP A 62 -16.83 14.39 -19.83
N ASP A 63 -16.23 14.28 -21.02
CA ASP A 63 -16.91 13.81 -22.22
C ASP A 63 -17.04 12.29 -22.14
N LYS A 64 -18.27 11.84 -21.87
CA LYS A 64 -18.72 10.45 -21.99
C LYS A 64 -18.02 9.77 -23.18
N PRO A 65 -17.02 8.90 -22.94
CA PRO A 65 -16.40 8.20 -24.05
C PRO A 65 -17.48 7.30 -24.64
N GLU A 66 -17.84 7.53 -25.90
CA GLU A 66 -18.63 6.58 -26.69
C GLU A 66 -18.12 5.18 -26.39
N LYS A 67 -19.02 4.32 -25.91
CA LYS A 67 -18.80 2.98 -25.34
C LYS A 67 -17.60 2.23 -25.94
N ALA A 68 -16.39 2.59 -25.54
CA ALA A 68 -15.20 1.84 -25.85
C ALA A 68 -15.36 0.53 -25.08
N ARG A 69 -15.58 -0.57 -25.82
CA ARG A 69 -15.84 -1.88 -25.22
C ARG A 69 -14.69 -2.23 -24.28
N LYS A 70 -14.94 -2.13 -22.98
CA LYS A 70 -14.02 -2.58 -21.95
C LYS A 70 -13.93 -4.10 -22.06
N ALA A 71 -12.79 -4.60 -22.54
CA ALA A 71 -12.56 -6.04 -22.54
C ALA A 71 -12.50 -6.54 -21.10
N LYS A 72 -13.47 -7.36 -20.70
CA LYS A 72 -13.47 -8.03 -19.39
C LYS A 72 -12.37 -9.09 -19.42
N VAL A 73 -11.39 -9.00 -18.52
CA VAL A 73 -10.33 -10.00 -18.40
C VAL A 73 -10.98 -11.31 -17.93
N LYS A 74 -11.06 -12.30 -18.81
CA LYS A 74 -11.58 -13.64 -18.49
C LYS A 74 -10.49 -14.45 -17.81
N LEU A 75 -10.73 -14.93 -16.60
CA LEU A 75 -9.75 -15.70 -15.83
C LEU A 75 -10.03 -17.20 -15.93
N PHE A 76 -9.01 -18.01 -16.18
CA PHE A 76 -9.18 -19.46 -16.40
C PHE A 76 -9.77 -20.25 -15.22
N TRP A 77 -9.84 -19.68 -14.01
CA TRP A 77 -10.41 -20.31 -12.82
C TRP A 77 -11.80 -19.78 -12.46
N GLU A 78 -12.41 -18.95 -13.30
CA GLU A 78 -13.81 -18.56 -13.14
C GLU A 78 -14.72 -19.68 -13.64
N LEU A 79 -15.80 -19.94 -12.89
CA LEU A 79 -16.73 -21.01 -13.21
C LEU A 79 -17.38 -20.80 -14.58
N ALA A 80 -17.67 -19.54 -14.94
CA ALA A 80 -18.23 -19.18 -16.23
C ALA A 80 -17.31 -19.56 -17.40
N THR A 81 -15.99 -19.47 -17.22
CA THR A 81 -15.02 -19.81 -18.27
C THR A 81 -15.04 -21.29 -18.61
N ALA A 82 -15.31 -22.17 -17.64
CA ALA A 82 -15.41 -23.62 -17.87
C ALA A 82 -16.59 -24.02 -18.77
N PHE A 83 -17.61 -23.16 -18.90
CA PHE A 83 -18.80 -23.40 -19.70
C PHE A 83 -18.96 -22.38 -20.84
N GLY A 84 -17.91 -21.63 -21.17
CA GLY A 84 -17.96 -20.54 -22.16
C GLY A 84 -18.39 -20.97 -23.56
N ASP A 85 -18.23 -22.26 -23.92
CA ASP A 85 -18.68 -22.81 -25.19
C ASP A 85 -20.20 -23.13 -25.21
N ASN A 86 -20.79 -23.38 -24.03
CA ASN A 86 -22.20 -23.79 -23.87
C ASN A 86 -23.10 -22.65 -23.37
N ILE A 87 -22.51 -21.62 -22.77
CA ILE A 87 -23.20 -20.42 -22.33
C ILE A 87 -22.84 -19.34 -23.34
N ALA A 88 -23.80 -18.94 -24.18
CA ALA A 88 -23.67 -17.70 -24.92
C ALA A 88 -23.44 -16.59 -23.88
N LEU A 89 -22.22 -16.05 -23.84
CA LEU A 89 -21.84 -15.00 -22.88
C LEU A 89 -22.59 -13.67 -23.14
N ASP A 90 -23.51 -13.63 -24.10
CA ASP A 90 -24.45 -12.52 -24.34
C ASP A 90 -25.41 -12.27 -23.16
N ILE A 91 -25.40 -13.10 -22.11
CA ILE A 91 -26.05 -12.78 -20.82
C ILE A 91 -25.35 -11.59 -20.12
N ASP A 92 -24.15 -11.19 -20.56
CA ASP A 92 -23.44 -10.00 -20.04
C ASP A 92 -24.11 -8.65 -20.45
N GLU A 93 -25.11 -8.60 -21.35
CA GLU A 93 -25.80 -7.34 -21.71
C GLU A 93 -26.97 -6.95 -20.76
N GLU A 94 -27.52 -7.88 -19.98
CA GLU A 94 -28.74 -7.61 -19.17
C GLU A 94 -28.50 -7.64 -17.65
N PHE A 95 -27.36 -8.15 -17.18
CA PHE A 95 -26.91 -7.96 -15.79
C PHE A 95 -26.13 -6.64 -15.66
N ASP A 96 -26.80 -5.53 -16.00
CA ASP A 96 -26.44 -4.22 -15.48
C ASP A 96 -26.76 -4.22 -13.98
N ASP A 97 -25.89 -4.86 -13.20
CA ASP A 97 -25.92 -4.79 -11.75
C ASP A 97 -25.66 -3.32 -11.40
N ASP A 98 -26.75 -2.57 -11.15
CA ASP A 98 -26.76 -1.22 -10.58
C ASP A 98 -25.88 -1.11 -9.31
N SER A 99 -25.39 -2.22 -8.76
CA SER A 99 -24.35 -2.21 -7.74
C SER A 99 -22.99 -1.81 -8.34
N PRO A 100 -22.38 -0.71 -7.89
CA PRO A 100 -21.04 -0.35 -8.31
C PRO A 100 -20.06 -1.49 -7.98
N SER A 101 -19.25 -1.89 -8.96
CA SER A 101 -18.13 -2.82 -8.80
C SER A 101 -17.33 -2.48 -7.53
N TYR A 102 -16.81 -3.50 -6.83
CA TYR A 102 -15.98 -3.28 -5.65
C TYR A 102 -14.85 -2.27 -5.92
N ALA A 103 -14.22 -2.34 -7.09
CA ALA A 103 -13.16 -1.44 -7.49
C ALA A 103 -13.67 0.01 -7.68
N GLN A 104 -14.87 0.20 -8.23
CA GLN A 104 -15.54 1.50 -8.28
C GLN A 104 -15.83 2.04 -6.87
N THR A 105 -16.33 1.20 -5.96
CA THR A 105 -16.59 1.63 -4.57
C THR A 105 -15.31 2.02 -3.83
N GLU A 106 -14.20 1.33 -4.08
CA GLU A 106 -12.92 1.67 -3.48
C GLU A 106 -12.33 2.96 -4.07
N SER A 107 -12.48 3.14 -5.39
CA SER A 107 -12.11 4.40 -6.06
C SER A 107 -12.84 5.59 -5.43
N LEU A 108 -14.15 5.48 -5.23
CA LEU A 108 -14.96 6.50 -4.56
C LEU A 108 -14.52 6.76 -3.12
N LYS A 109 -14.17 5.71 -2.35
CA LYS A 109 -13.64 5.85 -0.99
C LYS A 109 -12.32 6.61 -0.98
N ARG A 110 -11.41 6.31 -1.91
CA ARG A 110 -10.12 7.00 -2.06
C ARG A 110 -10.32 8.46 -2.45
N LEU A 111 -11.27 8.76 -3.33
CA LEU A 111 -11.61 10.13 -3.73
C LEU A 111 -12.12 10.94 -2.54
N LYS A 112 -13.08 10.38 -1.78
CA LYS A 112 -13.58 11.01 -0.56
C LYS A 112 -12.48 11.26 0.49
N ALA A 113 -11.55 10.32 0.66
CA ALA A 113 -10.42 10.50 1.56
C ALA A 113 -9.47 11.62 1.08
N ALA A 114 -9.26 11.73 -0.23
CA ALA A 114 -8.50 12.83 -0.80
C ALA A 114 -9.17 14.17 -0.52
N ASP A 115 -10.49 14.28 -0.74
CA ASP A 115 -11.24 15.52 -0.50
C ASP A 115 -11.11 16.00 0.96
N GLU A 116 -11.20 15.07 1.93
CA GLU A 116 -11.04 15.40 3.35
C GLU A 116 -9.61 15.84 3.68
N ILE A 117 -8.60 15.19 3.10
CA ILE A 117 -7.18 15.55 3.28
C ILE A 117 -6.89 16.93 2.69
N THR A 118 -7.44 17.23 1.51
CA THR A 118 -7.16 18.47 0.78
C THR A 118 -7.98 19.67 1.24
N ARG A 119 -9.01 19.48 2.09
CA ARG A 119 -9.93 20.55 2.52
C ARG A 119 -9.23 21.77 3.14
N LEU A 120 -8.12 21.54 3.86
CA LEU A 120 -7.39 22.59 4.59
C LEU A 120 -5.95 22.77 4.06
N MET A 121 -5.62 22.20 2.90
CA MET A 121 -4.29 22.34 2.32
C MET A 121 -4.09 23.72 1.71
N THR A 122 -2.89 24.24 1.84
CA THR A 122 -2.43 25.38 1.03
C THR A 122 -2.20 24.96 -0.42
N ARG A 123 -2.04 25.94 -1.33
CA ARG A 123 -1.75 25.68 -2.75
C ARG A 123 -0.50 24.80 -2.91
N ASP A 124 0.58 25.11 -2.21
CA ASP A 124 1.84 24.41 -2.37
C ASP A 124 1.76 22.97 -1.82
N GLU A 125 1.06 22.79 -0.69
CA GLU A 125 0.78 21.46 -0.15
C GLU A 125 -0.10 20.63 -1.08
N TYR A 126 -1.11 21.25 -1.70
CA TYR A 126 -1.99 20.59 -2.66
C TYR A 126 -1.23 20.16 -3.92
N VAL A 127 -0.38 21.02 -4.47
CA VAL A 127 0.47 20.66 -5.62
C VAL A 127 1.35 19.46 -5.26
N HIS A 128 2.05 19.51 -4.14
CA HIS A 128 2.88 18.39 -3.68
C HIS A 128 2.07 17.09 -3.46
N TYR A 129 0.89 17.20 -2.86
CA TYR A 129 -0.02 16.07 -2.68
C TYR A 129 -0.46 15.45 -4.00
N SER A 130 -0.83 16.27 -4.99
CA SER A 130 -1.29 15.81 -6.30
C SER A 130 -0.20 15.07 -7.08
N GLU A 131 1.03 15.58 -7.09
CA GLU A 131 2.20 14.92 -7.69
C GLU A 131 2.47 13.56 -7.05
N CYS A 132 2.42 13.50 -5.71
CA CYS A 132 2.65 12.26 -4.97
C CYS A 132 1.51 11.25 -5.16
N ARG A 133 0.27 11.70 -5.34
CA ARG A 133 -0.90 10.84 -5.61
C ARG A 133 -0.85 10.20 -6.99
N GLN A 134 -0.35 10.91 -8.00
CA GLN A 134 -0.21 10.41 -9.37
C GLN A 134 1.07 9.59 -9.59
N ALA A 135 2.06 9.73 -8.71
CA ALA A 135 3.32 9.00 -8.82
C ALA A 135 3.10 7.48 -8.79
N SER A 136 3.78 6.76 -9.68
CA SER A 136 3.77 5.29 -9.69
C SER A 136 5.17 4.73 -9.96
N PHE A 137 5.34 3.43 -9.70
CA PHE A 137 6.61 2.75 -9.90
C PHE A 137 6.99 2.57 -11.37
N THR A 138 6.01 2.52 -12.28
CA THR A 138 6.22 2.16 -13.69
C THR A 138 5.95 3.30 -14.67
N TYR A 139 5.05 4.24 -14.35
CA TYR A 139 4.71 5.34 -15.25
C TYR A 139 5.93 6.21 -15.57
N ARG A 140 6.21 6.40 -16.86
CA ARG A 140 7.40 7.11 -17.40
C ARG A 140 8.76 6.59 -16.89
N LYS A 141 8.80 5.49 -16.12
CA LYS A 141 10.00 4.90 -15.48
C LYS A 141 10.15 3.39 -15.68
N GLY A 142 9.37 2.79 -16.59
CA GLY A 142 9.32 1.33 -16.80
C GLY A 142 10.68 0.68 -17.12
N LYS A 143 11.61 1.38 -17.80
CA LYS A 143 12.98 0.85 -18.01
C LYS A 143 13.73 0.69 -16.69
N ARG A 144 13.79 1.76 -15.87
CA ARG A 144 14.47 1.75 -14.58
C ARG A 144 13.85 0.72 -13.63
N PHE A 145 12.53 0.58 -13.65
CA PHE A 145 11.84 -0.44 -12.87
C PHE A 145 12.21 -1.86 -13.32
N ARG A 146 12.22 -2.13 -14.64
CA ARG A 146 12.66 -3.42 -15.19
C ARG A 146 14.08 -3.78 -14.78
N ASP A 147 14.99 -2.83 -14.89
CA ASP A 147 16.40 -3.03 -14.53
C ASP A 147 16.55 -3.28 -13.02
N TRP A 148 15.77 -2.57 -12.19
CA TRP A 148 15.75 -2.74 -10.73
C TRP A 148 15.20 -4.10 -10.29
N VAL A 149 14.08 -4.56 -10.85
CA VAL A 149 13.52 -5.89 -10.52
C VAL A 149 14.44 -7.01 -11.03
N ASN A 150 15.16 -6.76 -12.13
CA ASN A 150 16.11 -7.69 -12.74
C ASN A 150 15.51 -9.08 -13.03
N MET A 151 14.33 -9.08 -13.68
CA MET A 151 13.56 -10.30 -13.98
C MET A 151 14.31 -11.31 -14.84
N GLN A 152 15.32 -10.86 -15.59
CA GLN A 152 16.14 -11.71 -16.47
C GLN A 152 16.93 -12.78 -15.71
N LEU A 153 17.14 -12.61 -14.40
CA LEU A 153 17.75 -13.64 -13.54
C LEU A 153 16.83 -14.84 -13.27
N TYR A 154 15.52 -14.65 -13.41
CA TYR A 154 14.52 -15.65 -13.00
C TYR A 154 13.69 -16.18 -14.18
N ILE A 155 13.78 -15.53 -15.32
CA ILE A 155 13.02 -15.82 -16.53
C ILE A 155 13.96 -15.63 -17.71
N ASP A 156 14.04 -16.64 -18.58
CA ASP A 156 14.95 -16.63 -19.72
C ASP A 156 14.53 -15.66 -20.84
N MET A 157 13.43 -14.93 -20.65
CA MET A 157 12.74 -14.17 -21.69
C MET A 157 12.28 -12.80 -21.21
N LYS A 158 12.22 -11.84 -22.13
CA LYS A 158 11.75 -10.47 -21.87
C LYS A 158 10.30 -10.47 -21.40
N ALA A 159 10.05 -9.86 -20.24
CA ALA A 159 8.71 -9.69 -19.69
C ALA A 159 7.86 -8.76 -20.58
N ASN A 160 6.57 -9.10 -20.74
CA ASN A 160 5.58 -8.25 -21.43
C ASN A 160 5.33 -6.95 -20.62
N ASP A 161 4.89 -5.89 -21.28
CA ASP A 161 4.56 -4.60 -20.66
C ASP A 161 3.46 -4.75 -19.58
N ASP A 162 2.46 -5.60 -19.83
CA ASP A 162 1.40 -5.89 -18.85
C ASP A 162 1.92 -6.53 -17.56
N ILE A 163 2.98 -7.33 -17.67
CA ILE A 163 3.65 -7.91 -16.48
C ILE A 163 4.26 -6.80 -15.64
N ILE A 164 4.87 -5.80 -16.27
CA ILE A 164 5.47 -4.67 -15.57
C ILE A 164 4.40 -3.85 -14.87
N ASP A 165 3.28 -3.58 -15.51
CA ASP A 165 2.20 -2.82 -14.88
C ASP A 165 1.48 -3.59 -13.77
N ILE A 166 1.30 -4.91 -13.90
CA ILE A 166 0.81 -5.74 -12.79
C ILE A 166 1.78 -5.65 -11.60
N LEU A 167 3.09 -5.71 -11.84
CA LEU A 167 4.09 -5.56 -10.77
C LEU A 167 4.07 -4.14 -10.18
N GLY A 168 3.88 -3.11 -11.00
CA GLY A 168 3.71 -1.72 -10.55
C GLY A 168 2.49 -1.56 -9.64
N PHE A 169 1.35 -2.13 -10.05
CA PHE A 169 0.12 -2.14 -9.26
C PHE A 169 0.32 -2.87 -7.92
N LEU A 170 0.90 -4.08 -7.95
CA LEU A 170 1.12 -4.88 -6.75
C LEU A 170 2.13 -4.21 -5.80
N THR A 171 3.18 -3.58 -6.32
CA THR A 171 4.16 -2.85 -5.47
C THR A 171 3.55 -1.63 -4.80
N PHE A 172 2.71 -0.87 -5.52
CA PHE A 172 1.93 0.21 -4.92
C PHE A 172 1.03 -0.30 -3.79
N GLU A 173 0.24 -1.34 -4.04
CA GLU A 173 -0.64 -1.94 -3.02
C GLU A 173 0.14 -2.45 -1.79
N MET A 174 1.29 -3.09 -2.00
CA MET A 174 2.15 -3.57 -0.91
C MET A 174 2.64 -2.40 -0.05
N VAL A 175 3.14 -1.32 -0.66
CA VAL A 175 3.66 -0.16 0.08
C VAL A 175 2.53 0.52 0.85
N SER A 176 1.38 0.77 0.20
CA SER A 176 0.22 1.41 0.84
C SER A 176 -0.28 0.62 2.05
N LYS A 177 -0.50 -0.69 1.92
CA LYS A 177 -0.94 -1.52 3.05
C LYS A 177 0.08 -1.58 4.18
N LEU A 178 1.37 -1.65 3.83
CA LEU A 178 2.45 -1.72 4.80
C LEU A 178 2.57 -0.43 5.62
N THR A 179 2.52 0.73 4.96
CA THR A 179 2.62 2.03 5.63
C THR A 179 1.37 2.37 6.44
N GLU A 180 0.17 2.06 5.94
CA GLU A 180 -1.08 2.22 6.69
C GLU A 180 -1.09 1.38 7.97
N THR A 181 -0.63 0.13 7.88
CA THR A 181 -0.60 -0.78 9.04
C THR A 181 0.49 -0.36 10.03
N ALA A 182 1.66 0.05 9.54
CA ALA A 182 2.71 0.61 10.38
C ALA A 182 2.25 1.88 11.11
N LEU A 183 1.46 2.73 10.45
CA LEU A 183 0.87 3.92 11.08
C LEU A 183 -0.15 3.54 12.16
N LYS A 184 -1.00 2.52 11.93
CA LYS A 184 -1.92 2.00 12.95
C LYS A 184 -1.17 1.43 14.16
N ILE A 185 -0.11 0.66 13.94
CA ILE A 185 0.75 0.11 15.01
C ILE A 185 1.40 1.23 15.81
N LYS A 186 1.97 2.22 15.13
CA LYS A 186 2.55 3.40 15.77
C LYS A 186 1.55 4.10 16.69
N ASN A 187 0.36 4.40 16.18
CA ASN A 187 -0.68 5.08 16.95
C ASN A 187 -1.12 4.24 18.17
N ALA A 188 -1.20 2.92 18.03
CA ALA A 188 -1.53 2.01 19.13
C ALA A 188 -0.43 1.99 20.22
N LEU A 189 0.84 1.99 19.81
CA LEU A 189 1.98 2.05 20.74
C LEU A 189 2.02 3.38 21.49
N GLU A 190 1.88 4.51 20.80
CA GLU A 190 1.86 5.85 21.40
C GLU A 190 0.69 6.02 22.39
N ALA A 191 -0.48 5.44 22.08
CA ALA A 191 -1.61 5.41 23.00
C ALA A 191 -1.33 4.54 24.25
N SER A 192 -0.68 3.39 24.07
CA SER A 192 -0.32 2.50 25.18
C SER A 192 0.76 3.11 26.09
N ASP A 193 1.74 3.80 25.54
CA ASP A 193 2.78 4.49 26.32
C ASP A 193 2.21 5.66 27.12
N SER A 194 1.29 6.43 26.51
CA SER A 194 0.55 7.49 27.21
C SER A 194 -0.24 6.95 28.40
N SER A 195 -0.88 5.78 28.25
CA SER A 195 -1.61 5.13 29.35
C SER A 195 -0.70 4.62 30.47
N ARG A 196 0.51 4.16 30.14
CA ARG A 196 1.50 3.69 31.13
C ARG A 196 2.05 4.83 31.96
N PHE A 197 2.32 5.99 31.35
CA PHE A 197 2.82 7.17 32.04
C PHE A 197 1.79 7.75 33.02
N SER A 198 0.49 7.65 32.71
CA SER A 198 -0.60 8.11 33.59
C SER A 198 -0.76 7.25 34.86
N LEU A 199 -0.26 6.01 34.89
CA LEU A 199 -0.38 5.12 36.05
C LEU A 199 0.78 5.26 37.04
N THR A 200 1.90 5.86 36.62
CA THR A 200 3.08 6.06 37.47
C THR A 200 3.08 7.38 38.24
N ASP A 201 2.14 8.28 37.95
CA ASP A 201 2.09 9.64 38.55
C ASP A 201 1.36 9.68 39.91
N HIS A 202 1.02 8.52 40.50
CA HIS A 202 0.27 8.44 41.75
C HIS A 202 0.98 7.64 42.86
N VAL A 203 2.32 7.65 42.88
CA VAL A 203 3.12 7.16 44.02
C VAL A 203 4.18 8.20 44.40
N SER A 204 3.93 8.85 45.55
CA SER A 204 4.86 9.62 46.40
C SER A 204 5.03 11.12 46.13
N ASP A 205 4.02 11.92 46.49
CA ASP A 205 4.28 13.19 47.20
C ASP A 205 4.64 12.86 48.66
N PRO A 206 5.88 13.09 49.14
CA PRO A 206 6.12 13.19 50.58
C PRO A 206 5.75 14.60 51.07
N PRO A 207 5.08 14.74 52.23
CA PRO A 207 4.69 16.03 52.74
C PRO A 207 5.83 16.66 53.58
N TYR A 208 5.86 18.00 53.58
CA TYR A 208 6.56 18.94 54.50
C TYR A 208 7.95 19.52 54.13
N GLN A 209 7.89 20.81 53.76
CA GLN A 209 8.60 22.00 54.30
C GLN A 209 10.06 21.89 54.73
N HIS A 210 10.93 22.73 54.13
CA HIS A 210 11.74 23.69 54.89
C HIS A 210 12.13 24.92 54.04
N ILE A 211 11.89 26.09 54.65
CA ILE A 211 12.42 27.39 54.28
C ILE A 211 13.94 27.38 54.49
N ALA A 212 14.72 27.80 53.49
CA ALA A 212 16.03 28.44 53.71
C ALA A 212 16.46 29.26 52.49
N SER A 213 16.51 30.56 52.70
CA SER A 213 17.29 31.56 51.98
C SER A 213 18.78 31.21 51.86
N GLY A 214 19.41 31.52 50.72
CA GLY A 214 20.88 31.54 50.61
C GLY A 214 21.39 31.74 49.19
N LEU A 215 22.10 32.85 48.96
CA LEU A 215 22.90 33.17 47.77
C LEU A 215 24.15 32.27 47.62
N SER A 216 24.80 32.38 46.45
CA SER A 216 26.15 31.92 46.04
C SER A 216 26.25 30.47 45.57
N ASP A 217 27.16 30.03 44.72
CA ASP A 217 28.04 30.56 43.66
C ASP A 217 28.80 29.30 43.17
N SER A 218 29.27 29.31 41.91
CA SER A 218 30.36 28.48 41.38
C SER A 218 30.19 26.96 41.25
N GLY A 219 30.49 26.48 40.05
CA GLY A 219 30.17 25.13 39.58
C GLY A 219 31.07 23.99 40.06
N SER A 220 30.60 22.78 39.77
CA SER A 220 31.45 21.61 39.55
C SER A 220 30.68 20.53 38.80
N LEU A 221 31.35 19.96 37.81
CA LEU A 221 30.88 18.90 36.92
C LEU A 221 30.68 17.61 37.71
N GLY A 222 29.41 17.22 37.91
CA GLY A 222 29.00 15.95 38.49
C GLY A 222 28.29 15.08 37.46
N ASN A 223 29.05 14.15 36.90
CA ASN A 223 28.65 13.13 35.93
C ASN A 223 27.41 12.34 36.43
N THR A 224 26.24 12.56 35.83
CA THR A 224 25.10 11.65 35.97
C THR A 224 24.73 11.13 34.60
N ASN A 225 24.87 9.82 34.43
CA ASN A 225 24.31 9.05 33.33
C ASN A 225 22.77 9.13 33.42
N LEU A 226 22.20 10.26 33.02
CA LEU A 226 20.79 10.37 32.68
C LEU A 226 20.66 9.83 31.26
N HIS A 227 20.21 8.58 31.18
CA HIS A 227 19.60 8.01 29.99
C HIS A 227 18.45 8.95 29.59
N LEU A 228 18.79 9.91 28.72
CA LEU A 228 17.90 10.95 28.24
C LEU A 228 16.83 10.28 27.38
N SER A 229 15.75 9.87 28.06
CA SER A 229 14.48 9.55 27.44
C SER A 229 14.09 10.74 26.57
N THR A 230 14.08 10.55 25.26
CA THR A 230 13.92 11.57 24.22
C THR A 230 12.53 12.22 24.20
N ASN A 231 11.75 12.15 25.29
CA ASN A 231 10.40 12.68 25.39
C ASN A 231 10.21 13.70 26.52
N SER A 232 11.28 14.13 27.23
CA SER A 232 11.16 15.28 28.13
C SER A 232 11.26 16.58 27.32
N THR A 233 10.10 17.16 27.06
CA THR A 233 9.93 18.47 26.40
C THR A 233 10.44 19.58 27.31
N VAL A 234 11.75 19.82 27.30
CA VAL A 234 12.31 21.07 27.82
C VAL A 234 11.94 22.15 26.82
N CYS A 235 10.88 22.91 27.11
CA CYS A 235 10.43 24.01 26.27
C CYS A 235 11.44 25.17 26.39
N SER A 236 12.52 25.13 25.59
CA SER A 236 13.46 26.24 25.48
C SER A 236 12.90 27.31 24.54
N LEU A 237 13.07 28.58 24.89
CA LEU A 237 12.58 29.75 24.15
C LEU A 237 13.09 29.81 22.69
N PHE A 238 14.16 29.06 22.39
CA PHE A 238 14.78 28.95 21.07
C PHE A 238 14.80 27.51 20.54
N ALA A 239 14.02 26.61 21.14
CA ALA A 239 13.80 25.29 20.54
C ALA A 239 13.10 25.47 19.19
N GLY A 240 13.58 24.77 18.17
CA GLY A 240 13.00 24.77 16.84
C GLY A 240 11.50 24.40 16.85
N PRO A 241 10.80 24.58 15.72
CA PRO A 241 9.37 24.29 15.63
C PRO A 241 9.07 22.91 16.20
N LYS A 242 8.07 22.81 17.08
CA LYS A 242 7.67 21.51 17.64
C LYS A 242 7.22 20.61 16.50
N ILE A 243 8.05 19.63 16.16
CA ILE A 243 7.65 18.55 15.25
C ILE A 243 6.66 17.70 16.03
N ASN A 244 5.37 18.01 15.90
CA ASN A 244 4.29 17.43 16.71
C ASN A 244 4.04 15.93 16.41
N LYS A 245 4.75 15.33 15.46
CA LYS A 245 4.58 13.93 15.05
C LYS A 245 5.93 13.25 14.88
N SER A 246 6.14 12.18 15.62
CA SER A 246 7.28 11.28 15.40
C SER A 246 7.13 10.55 14.05
N PRO A 247 8.24 10.24 13.34
CA PRO A 247 8.19 9.53 12.07
C PRO A 247 7.86 8.03 12.26
N ILE A 248 7.45 7.36 11.17
CA ILE A 248 7.36 5.89 11.15
C ILE A 248 8.77 5.31 11.27
N ARG A 249 8.97 4.40 12.24
CA ARG A 249 10.23 3.72 12.50
C ARG A 249 10.26 2.33 11.87
N VAL A 250 11.47 1.76 11.79
CA VAL A 250 11.70 0.41 11.26
C VAL A 250 10.91 -0.65 12.04
N GLU A 251 10.80 -0.49 13.36
CA GLU A 251 10.05 -1.41 14.23
C GLU A 251 8.56 -1.50 13.86
N HIS A 252 7.92 -0.38 13.50
CA HIS A 252 6.52 -0.38 13.06
C HIS A 252 6.35 -1.13 11.74
N ILE A 253 7.32 -1.00 10.82
CA ILE A 253 7.30 -1.68 9.52
C ILE A 253 7.55 -3.18 9.68
N GLN A 254 8.50 -3.58 10.53
CA GLN A 254 8.78 -4.98 10.82
C GLN A 254 7.58 -5.67 11.46
N GLU A 255 6.91 -5.00 12.39
CA GLU A 255 5.70 -5.53 13.03
C GLU A 255 4.53 -5.59 12.04
N ALA A 256 4.33 -4.58 11.19
CA ALA A 256 3.33 -4.62 10.12
C ALA A 256 3.59 -5.80 9.16
N TYR A 257 4.84 -5.99 8.74
CA TYR A 257 5.24 -7.11 7.90
C TYR A 257 4.96 -8.45 8.59
N ARG A 258 5.31 -8.59 9.87
CA ARG A 258 5.04 -9.81 10.66
C ARG A 258 3.56 -10.16 10.69
N GLN A 259 2.68 -9.17 10.86
CA GLN A 259 1.23 -9.37 10.84
C GLN A 259 0.74 -9.89 9.48
N PHE A 260 1.24 -9.34 8.37
CA PHE A 260 0.87 -9.81 7.03
C PHE A 260 1.41 -11.20 6.68
N GLN A 261 2.52 -11.62 7.29
CA GLN A 261 3.08 -12.96 7.09
C GLN A 261 2.43 -14.02 8.00
N HIS A 262 1.48 -13.64 8.85
CA HIS A 262 0.77 -14.58 9.71
C HIS A 262 0.00 -15.61 8.88
N THR A 263 0.38 -16.89 9.02
CA THR A 263 -0.29 -18.01 8.35
C THR A 263 -1.18 -18.73 9.38
N PRO A 264 -2.45 -19.03 9.05
CA PRO A 264 -3.31 -19.77 9.96
C PRO A 264 -2.72 -21.14 10.31
N GLN A 265 -3.03 -21.60 11.52
CA GLN A 265 -2.53 -22.88 12.02
C GLN A 265 -2.95 -24.02 11.10
N HIS A 266 -2.01 -24.94 10.87
CA HIS A 266 -2.25 -26.07 9.98
C HIS A 266 -3.14 -27.11 10.63
N ILE A 267 -3.97 -27.80 9.84
CA ILE A 267 -4.85 -28.88 10.28
C ILE A 267 -4.08 -30.02 10.99
N ARG A 268 -2.78 -30.19 10.71
CA ARG A 268 -1.90 -31.17 11.40
C ARG A 268 -1.11 -30.56 12.58
N ASN A 269 -1.69 -29.63 13.33
CA ASN A 269 -1.09 -28.99 14.50
C ASN A 269 -0.77 -29.96 15.66
N PHE A 270 -1.36 -31.15 15.68
CA PHE A 270 -1.06 -32.19 16.67
C PHE A 270 0.28 -32.93 16.43
N ARG A 271 0.88 -32.78 15.24
CA ARG A 271 2.21 -33.33 14.95
C ARG A 271 3.24 -32.23 15.18
N GLY A 272 4.14 -32.44 16.15
CA GLY A 272 5.24 -31.53 16.41
C GLY A 272 6.20 -31.40 15.22
N GLY A 273 7.04 -30.36 15.24
CA GLY A 273 8.08 -30.12 14.24
C GLY A 273 7.96 -28.77 13.54
N LEU A 274 9.02 -28.37 12.85
CA LEU A 274 9.09 -27.11 12.13
C LEU A 274 8.54 -27.27 10.71
N LYS A 275 7.59 -26.40 10.31
CA LYS A 275 7.01 -26.42 8.96
C LYS A 275 7.58 -25.26 8.14
N ARG A 276 8.02 -25.58 6.92
CA ARG A 276 8.36 -24.56 5.93
C ARG A 276 7.09 -23.87 5.43
N THR A 277 6.98 -22.57 5.68
CA THR A 277 5.94 -21.71 5.10
C THR A 277 6.46 -20.99 3.87
N ARG A 278 5.54 -20.45 3.06
CA ARG A 278 5.87 -19.54 1.96
C ARG A 278 5.54 -18.13 2.40
N VAL A 279 6.30 -17.16 1.90
CA VAL A 279 5.99 -15.74 2.09
C VAL A 279 4.65 -15.44 1.41
N SER A 280 3.75 -14.81 2.17
CA SER A 280 2.49 -14.29 1.66
C SER A 280 2.73 -12.97 0.93
N LEU A 281 2.10 -12.79 -0.23
CA LEU A 281 2.14 -11.53 -0.95
C LEU A 281 1.15 -10.56 -0.28
N ILE A 282 1.65 -9.39 0.13
CA ILE A 282 0.89 -8.34 0.84
C ILE A 282 -0.15 -7.69 -0.09
#